data_AF-A0A0K9XK04-F1
#
_entry.id   AF-A0A0K9XK04-F1
#
_cell.length_a   1.000
_cell.length_b   1.000
_cell.length_c   1.000
_cell.angle_alpha   90.00
_cell.angle_beta   90.00
_cell.angle_gamma   90.00
#
_symmetry.space_group_name_H-M   'P 1'
#
loop_
_entity.id
_entity.type
_entity.pdbx_description
1 polymer ?
#
loop_
_entity_poly.entity_id
_entity_poly.type
_entity_poly.pdbx_seq_one_letter_code
_entity_poly.pdbx_strand_id
1 'polypeptide(L)'
;MSGSKKYSISLPEELAETVKAHVGPGSFSAYVTEALEQRVAMDKLREIVADFETDNDELTRAEVEAARALLRHDHSRSGGAAA
;
A
#
# COMPACT_ATOMS: atom_id res chain seq x y z
N MET A 1 -17.90 3.81 16.84
CA MET A 1 -18.87 3.56 15.75
C MET A 1 -18.33 4.23 14.50
N SER A 2 -17.46 3.57 13.74
CA SER A 2 -16.97 4.14 12.47
C SER A 2 -17.96 3.76 11.37
N GLY A 3 -18.94 4.63 11.13
CA GLY A 3 -19.85 4.47 10.00
C GLY A 3 -19.14 4.79 8.68
N SER A 4 -19.50 4.09 7.61
CA SER A 4 -19.03 4.45 6.27
C SER A 4 -19.85 5.63 5.74
N LYS A 5 -19.16 6.67 5.25
CA LYS A 5 -19.78 7.80 4.55
C LYS A 5 -19.61 7.59 3.04
N LYS A 6 -20.70 7.72 2.29
CA LYS A 6 -20.66 7.61 0.83
C LYS A 6 -20.12 8.92 0.24
N TYR A 7 -19.13 8.80 -0.62
CA TYR A 7 -18.60 9.88 -1.45
C TYR A 7 -18.82 9.52 -2.91
N SER A 8 -19.22 10.49 -3.73
CA SER A 8 -19.37 10.32 -5.17
C SER A 8 -18.17 10.96 -5.86
N ILE A 9 -17.52 10.20 -6.74
CA ILE A 9 -16.35 10.63 -7.52
C ILE A 9 -16.56 10.24 -8.98
N SER A 10 -15.98 11.01 -9.90
CA SER A 10 -15.93 10.65 -11.31
C SER A 10 -14.69 9.80 -11.57
N LEU A 11 -14.87 8.70 -12.30
CA LEU A 11 -13.82 7.77 -12.72
C LEU A 11 -13.93 7.56 -14.22
N PRO A 12 -12.80 7.35 -14.93
CA PRO A 12 -12.84 6.90 -16.32
C PRO A 12 -13.64 5.59 -16.43
N GLU A 13 -14.57 5.54 -17.39
CA GLU A 13 -15.46 4.39 -17.58
C GLU A 13 -14.68 3.09 -17.79
N GLU A 14 -13.70 3.11 -18.69
CA GLU A 14 -12.80 1.98 -18.97
C GLU A 14 -12.12 1.43 -17.70
N LEU A 15 -11.68 2.32 -16.80
CA LEU A 15 -11.05 1.93 -15.54
C LEU A 15 -12.07 1.29 -14.59
N ALA A 16 -13.26 1.88 -14.47
CA ALA A 16 -14.31 1.34 -13.61
C ALA A 16 -14.75 -0.05 -14.07
N GLU A 17 -14.93 -0.26 -15.38
CA GLU A 17 -15.30 -1.56 -15.92
C GLU A 17 -14.18 -2.59 -15.79
N THR A 18 -12.92 -2.20 -16.01
CA THR A 18 -11.76 -3.08 -15.77
C THR A 18 -11.71 -3.56 -14.33
N VAL A 19 -11.88 -2.65 -13.37
CA VAL A 19 -11.86 -3.01 -11.94
C VAL A 19 -13.06 -3.89 -11.60
N LYS A 20 -14.28 -3.57 -12.06
CA LYS A 20 -15.46 -4.42 -11.83
C LYS A 20 -15.27 -5.84 -12.35
N ALA A 21 -14.71 -5.99 -13.56
CA ALA A 21 -14.42 -7.29 -14.14
C ALA A 21 -13.35 -8.06 -13.34
N HIS A 22 -12.37 -7.36 -12.77
CA HIS A 22 -11.30 -7.94 -11.97
C HIS A 22 -11.78 -8.43 -10.58
N VAL A 23 -12.59 -7.62 -9.87
CA VAL A 23 -12.92 -7.87 -8.45
C VAL A 23 -14.26 -8.57 -8.25
N GLY A 24 -15.09 -8.61 -9.30
CA GLY A 24 -16.42 -9.22 -9.25
C GLY A 24 -17.49 -8.36 -8.55
N PRO A 25 -18.74 -8.85 -8.53
CA PRO A 25 -19.87 -8.10 -8.00
C PRO A 25 -19.73 -7.86 -6.48
N GLY A 26 -20.01 -6.63 -6.04
CA GLY A 26 -20.03 -6.26 -4.63
C GLY A 26 -18.67 -5.88 -4.02
N SER A 27 -17.56 -6.16 -4.71
CA SER A 27 -16.21 -5.92 -4.18
C SER A 27 -15.58 -4.59 -4.60
N PHE A 28 -16.24 -3.83 -5.49
CA PHE A 28 -15.67 -2.59 -6.05
C PHE A 28 -15.28 -1.56 -4.98
N SER A 29 -16.17 -1.29 -4.01
CA SER A 29 -15.90 -0.33 -2.94
C SER A 29 -14.77 -0.78 -2.02
N ALA A 30 -14.66 -2.08 -1.75
CA ALA A 30 -13.59 -2.63 -0.92
C ALA A 30 -12.24 -2.48 -1.63
N TYR A 31 -12.17 -2.85 -2.91
CA TYR A 31 -10.99 -2.68 -3.73
C TYR A 31 -10.51 -1.23 -3.80
N VAL A 32 -11.43 -0.28 -4.02
CA VAL A 32 -11.09 1.15 -4.05
C VAL A 32 -10.61 1.63 -2.67
N THR A 33 -11.23 1.15 -1.60
CA THR A 33 -10.82 1.50 -0.23
C THR A 33 -9.40 1.01 0.05
N GLU A 34 -9.11 -0.26 -0.21
CA GLU A 34 -7.78 -0.85 -0.02
C GLU A 34 -6.71 -0.15 -0.86
N ALA A 35 -7.02 0.15 -2.13
CA ALA A 35 -6.11 0.87 -3.02
C ALA A 35 -5.81 2.30 -2.51
N LEU A 36 -6.83 3.00 -1.99
CA LEU A 36 -6.66 4.34 -1.41
C LEU A 36 -5.86 4.29 -0.10
N GLU A 37 -6.13 3.31 0.78
CA GLU A 37 -5.38 3.12 2.02
C GLU A 37 -3.90 2.84 1.73
N GLN A 38 -3.62 1.94 0.79
CA GLN A 38 -2.26 1.66 0.35
C GLN A 38 -1.61 2.92 -0.25
N ARG A 39 -2.34 3.68 -1.06
CA ARG A 39 -1.80 4.89 -1.69
C ARG A 39 -1.42 5.94 -0.65
N VAL A 40 -2.31 6.22 0.31
CA VAL A 40 -2.05 7.16 1.40
C VAL A 40 -0.86 6.70 2.25
N ALA A 41 -0.75 5.39 2.53
CA ALA A 41 0.39 4.85 3.27
C ALA A 41 1.72 5.06 2.52
N MET A 42 1.74 4.85 1.20
CA MET A 42 2.93 5.08 0.37
C MET A 42 3.29 6.56 0.22
N ASP A 43 2.30 7.45 0.12
CA ASP A 43 2.54 8.89 0.05
C ASP A 43 3.17 9.39 1.36
N LYS A 44 2.65 8.95 2.53
CA LYS A 44 3.26 9.24 3.85
C LYS A 44 4.66 8.64 3.99
N LEU A 45 4.88 7.42 3.50
CA LEU A 45 6.20 6.82 3.52
C LEU A 45 7.19 7.65 2.70
N ARG A 46 6.75 8.19 1.56
CA ARG A 46 7.57 9.06 0.72
C ARG A 46 7.95 10.36 1.43
N GLU A 47 7.04 10.95 2.18
CA GLU A 47 7.32 12.13 3.03
C GLU A 47 8.42 11.82 4.05
N ILE A 48 8.31 10.69 4.76
CA ILE A 48 9.32 10.27 5.74
C ILE A 48 10.71 10.07 5.09
N VAL A 49 10.75 9.47 3.91
CA VAL A 49 12.02 9.27 3.18
C VAL A 49 12.62 10.60 2.74
N ALA A 50 11.80 11.52 2.23
CA ALA A 50 12.27 12.85 1.82
C ALA A 50 12.80 13.67 3.01
N ASP A 51 12.15 13.58 4.18
CA ASP A 51 12.63 14.21 5.41
C ASP A 51 13.97 13.60 5.84
N PHE A 52 14.13 12.28 5.75
CA PHE A 52 15.39 11.59 6.06
C PHE A 52 16.55 12.05 5.14
N GLU A 53 16.30 12.12 3.83
CA GLU A 53 17.28 12.55 2.81
C GLU A 53 17.64 14.05 2.91
N THR A 54 16.86 14.85 3.64
CA THR A 54 17.22 16.26 3.90
C THR A 54 18.41 16.37 4.86
N ASP A 55 18.47 15.47 5.86
CA ASP A 55 19.48 15.48 6.91
C ASP A 55 20.61 14.46 6.70
N ASN A 56 20.42 13.51 5.77
CA ASN A 56 21.33 12.39 5.51
C ASN A 56 21.57 12.22 4.01
N ASP A 57 22.67 11.57 3.65
CA ASP A 57 22.91 11.18 2.25
C ASP A 57 21.84 10.18 1.75
N GLU A 58 21.63 10.14 0.43
CA GLU A 58 20.69 9.22 -0.21
C GLU A 58 20.97 7.77 0.16
N LEU A 59 19.91 7.01 0.43
CA LEU A 59 20.02 5.58 0.76
C LEU A 59 20.61 4.82 -0.44
N THR A 60 21.76 4.17 -0.21
CA THR A 60 22.40 3.39 -1.27
C THR A 60 21.59 2.13 -1.55
N ARG A 61 21.68 1.63 -2.79
CA ARG A 61 21.02 0.38 -3.19
C ARG A 61 21.43 -0.80 -2.31
N ALA A 62 22.68 -0.82 -1.83
CA ALA A 62 23.19 -1.88 -0.96
C ALA A 62 22.50 -1.86 0.41
N GLU A 63 22.30 -0.68 1.00
CA GLU A 63 21.60 -0.51 2.28
C GLU A 63 20.13 -0.89 2.16
N VAL A 64 19.47 -0.49 1.07
CA VAL A 64 18.07 -0.87 0.80
C VAL A 64 17.93 -2.38 0.64
N GLU A 65 18.83 -3.05 -0.08
CA GLU A 65 18.78 -4.52 -0.23
C GLU A 65 19.08 -5.25 1.08
N ALA A 66 20.00 -4.75 1.91
CA ALA A 66 20.25 -5.28 3.24
C ALA A 66 19.02 -5.16 4.15
N ALA A 67 18.37 -3.99 4.18
CA ALA A 67 17.14 -3.78 4.93
C ALA A 67 16.00 -4.69 4.45
N ARG A 68 15.84 -4.86 3.12
CA ARG A 68 14.86 -5.79 2.54
C ARG A 68 15.11 -7.24 2.95
N ALA A 69 16.38 -7.67 3.01
CA ALA A 69 16.73 -9.01 3.46
C ALA A 69 16.32 -9.26 4.92
N LEU A 70 16.51 -8.27 5.80
CA LEU A 70 16.07 -8.33 7.20
C LEU A 70 14.54 -8.46 7.31
N LEU A 71 13.78 -7.61 6.60
CA LEU A 71 12.31 -7.65 6.62
C LEU A 71 11.75 -8.98 6.11
N ARG A 72 12.33 -9.55 5.05
CA ARG A 72 11.95 -10.88 4.55
C ARG A 72 12.21 -11.96 5.61
N HIS A 73 13.36 -11.88 6.29
CA HIS A 73 13.74 -12.86 7.30
C HIS A 73 12.80 -12.85 8.53
N ASP A 74 12.38 -11.67 9.00
CA ASP A 74 11.42 -11.57 10.10
C ASP A 74 10.03 -12.11 9.73
N HIS A 75 9.57 -11.90 8.50
CA HIS A 75 8.32 -12.47 8.04
C HIS A 75 8.37 -14.01 7.96
N SER A 76 9.52 -14.59 7.59
CA SER A 76 9.70 -16.06 7.62
C SER A 76 9.76 -16.65 9.03
N ARG A 77 10.21 -15.88 10.05
CA ARG A 77 10.14 -16.34 11.45
C ARG A 77 8.73 -16.24 12.04
N SER A 78 7.95 -15.24 11.63
CA SER A 78 6.56 -15.08 12.12
C SER A 78 5.56 -16.06 11.50
N GLY A 79 5.85 -16.59 10.31
CA GLY A 79 4.99 -17.57 9.63
C GLY A 79 5.16 -19.03 10.08
N GLY A 80 6.09 -19.32 11.00
CA GLY A 80 6.38 -20.67 11.49
C GLY A 80 5.55 -21.15 12.70
N ALA A 81 4.61 -20.35 13.19
CA ALA A 81 3.85 -20.62 14.42
C ALA A 81 2.34 -20.85 14.19
N ALA A 82 1.97 -21.45 13.05
CA ALA A 82 0.62 -21.95 12.81
C ALA A 82 0.68 -23.35 12.20
N ALA A 83 0.75 -24.37 13.07
CA ALA A 83 0.50 -25.78 12.76
C ALA A 83 -0.33 -26.37 13.91
#